data_AF-A0A7S1CVW7-F1
#
_entry.id   AF-A0A7S1CVW7-F1
#
_cell.length_a   1.000
_cell.length_b   1.000
_cell.length_c   1.000
_cell.angle_alpha   90.00
_cell.angle_beta   90.00
_cell.angle_gamma   90.00
#
_symmetry.space_group_name_H-M   'P 1'
#
loop_
_entity.id
_entity.type
_entity.pdbx_description
1 polymer ?
#
loop_
_entity_poly.entity_id
_entity_poly.type
_entity_poly.pdbx_seq_one_letter_code
_entity_poly.pdbx_strand_id
1 'polypeptide(L)'
;WDYRSWHSQHLLSSLVEKLYALPQAVVCCIAGPAVGIGLSLALACDIRIGTTSSSFSAAFISLGISGTDMGTSYLLPRIIGSGRSTELMLTGQTIDGATAFSWGLLNHIVDSVDEIKQKSDSIVKSLLST
;
A
#
# COMPACT_ATOMS: atom_id res chain seq x y z
N TRP A 1 11.35 -27.05 6.56
CA TRP A 1 11.73 -25.62 6.59
C TRP A 1 13.23 -25.52 6.48
N ASP A 2 13.75 -24.96 5.39
CA ASP A 2 15.19 -24.81 5.16
C ASP A 2 15.68 -23.38 5.53
N TYR A 3 16.99 -23.21 5.65
CA TYR A 3 17.60 -21.92 6.01
C TYR A 3 17.23 -20.80 5.03
N ARG A 4 17.12 -21.11 3.73
CA ARG A 4 16.77 -20.14 2.68
C ARG A 4 15.35 -19.61 2.87
N SER A 5 14.39 -20.49 3.15
CA SER A 5 13.00 -20.14 3.37
C SER A 5 12.85 -19.29 4.63
N TRP A 6 13.55 -19.64 5.72
CA TRP A 6 13.56 -18.84 6.94
C TRP A 6 14.15 -17.44 6.71
N HIS A 7 15.30 -17.36 6.03
CA HIS A 7 15.95 -16.10 5.72
C HIS A 7 15.06 -15.19 4.86
N SER A 8 14.44 -15.74 3.81
CA SER A 8 13.49 -15.00 2.96
C SER A 8 12.30 -14.48 3.75
N GLN A 9 11.71 -15.27 4.65
CA GLN A 9 10.62 -14.80 5.50
C GLN A 9 11.06 -13.70 6.47
N HIS A 10 12.26 -13.80 7.03
CA HIS A 10 12.80 -12.77 7.91
C HIS A 10 13.07 -11.44 7.17
N LEU A 11 13.59 -11.53 5.94
CA LEU A 11 13.76 -10.35 5.08
C LEU A 11 12.41 -9.70 4.75
N LEU A 12 11.42 -10.49 4.32
CA LEU A 12 10.10 -9.99 3.96
C LEU A 12 9.37 -9.37 5.16
N SER A 13 9.39 -10.02 6.33
CA SER A 13 8.73 -9.52 7.54
C SER A 13 9.27 -8.19 8.04
N SER A 14 10.57 -7.92 7.85
CA SER A 14 11.18 -6.64 8.24
C SER A 14 11.11 -5.55 7.15
N LEU A 15 10.67 -5.88 5.93
CA LEU A 15 10.71 -4.95 4.80
C LEU A 15 9.81 -3.73 5.01
N VAL A 16 8.57 -3.96 5.45
CA VAL A 16 7.59 -2.89 5.68
C VAL A 16 8.05 -1.95 6.80
N GLU A 17 8.59 -2.51 7.88
CA GLU A 17 9.13 -1.72 8.99
C GLU A 17 10.31 -0.85 8.53
N LYS A 18 11.25 -1.42 7.79
CA LYS A 18 12.41 -0.69 7.25
C LYS A 18 11.99 0.41 6.28
N LEU A 19 11.01 0.14 5.42
CA LEU A 19 10.48 1.12 4.48
C LEU A 19 9.81 2.29 5.22
N TYR A 20 8.97 1.96 6.21
CA TYR A 20 8.27 2.95 7.04
C TYR A 20 9.23 3.80 7.90
N ALA A 21 10.38 3.24 8.29
CA ALA A 21 11.39 3.92 9.10
C ALA A 21 12.40 4.73 8.28
N LEU A 22 12.25 4.83 6.95
CA LEU A 22 13.16 5.63 6.13
C LEU A 22 13.07 7.11 6.51
N PRO A 23 14.22 7.82 6.60
CA PRO A 23 14.22 9.26 6.82
C PRO A 23 13.85 10.04 5.54
N GLN A 24 13.95 9.42 4.37
CA GLN A 24 13.52 10.01 3.10
C GLN A 24 12.03 9.77 2.86
N ALA A 25 11.35 10.76 2.28
CA ALA A 25 9.97 10.60 1.83
C ALA A 25 9.88 9.57 0.69
N VAL A 26 8.93 8.65 0.80
CA VAL A 26 8.67 7.58 -0.17
C VAL A 26 7.36 7.85 -0.90
N VAL A 27 7.47 8.07 -2.22
CA VAL A 27 6.32 8.20 -3.13
C VAL A 27 6.13 6.87 -3.87
N CYS A 28 4.97 6.25 -3.73
CA CYS A 28 4.64 5.04 -4.48
C CYS A 28 3.64 5.29 -5.62
N CYS A 29 3.91 4.61 -6.72
CA CYS A 29 3.20 4.70 -7.98
C CYS A 29 2.49 3.38 -8.24
N ILE A 30 1.16 3.37 -8.16
CA ILE A 30 0.34 2.15 -8.23
C ILE A 30 -0.37 2.13 -9.59
N ALA A 31 0.13 1.28 -10.50
CA ALA A 31 -0.36 1.17 -11.87
C ALA A 31 -1.25 -0.08 -12.08
N GLY A 32 -1.99 -0.50 -11.05
CA GLY A 32 -2.75 -1.74 -11.08
C GLY A 32 -3.07 -2.29 -9.69
N PRO A 33 -3.16 -3.62 -9.53
CA PRO A 33 -3.50 -4.23 -8.25
C PRO A 33 -2.40 -4.09 -7.20
N ALA A 34 -2.74 -3.52 -6.05
CA ALA A 34 -1.97 -3.55 -4.82
C ALA A 34 -2.67 -4.49 -3.81
N VAL A 35 -2.28 -5.76 -3.82
CA VAL A 35 -2.92 -6.83 -3.05
C VAL A 35 -1.89 -7.54 -2.17
N GLY A 36 -2.29 -7.90 -0.93
CA GLY A 36 -1.41 -8.60 0.00
C GLY A 36 -0.17 -7.78 0.35
N ILE A 37 1.03 -8.34 0.14
CA ILE A 37 2.30 -7.61 0.38
C ILE A 37 2.38 -6.32 -0.44
N GLY A 38 1.81 -6.30 -1.65
CA GLY A 38 1.76 -5.08 -2.48
C GLY A 38 0.95 -3.96 -1.81
N LEU A 39 -0.15 -4.31 -1.13
CA LEU A 39 -0.88 -3.38 -0.29
C LEU A 39 -0.03 -2.94 0.91
N SER A 40 0.59 -3.88 1.62
CA SER A 40 1.42 -3.57 2.80
C SER A 40 2.58 -2.62 2.49
N LEU A 41 3.23 -2.77 1.33
CA LEU A 41 4.26 -1.84 0.85
C LEU A 41 3.68 -0.47 0.56
N ALA A 42 2.55 -0.40 -0.15
CA ALA A 42 1.89 0.88 -0.43
C ALA A 42 1.52 1.63 0.86
N LEU A 43 1.02 0.92 1.88
CA LEU A 43 0.65 1.49 3.17
C LEU A 43 1.86 2.03 3.96
N ALA A 44 3.05 1.50 3.75
CA ALA A 44 4.28 1.98 4.39
C ALA A 44 4.90 3.21 3.70
N CYS A 45 4.49 3.52 2.47
CA CYS A 45 4.90 4.73 1.77
C CYS A 45 4.17 5.97 2.30
N ASP A 46 4.80 7.13 2.23
CA ASP A 46 4.20 8.40 2.70
C ASP A 46 3.11 8.89 1.75
N ILE A 47 3.37 8.85 0.45
CA ILE A 47 2.48 9.34 -0.60
C ILE A 47 2.15 8.23 -1.59
N ARG A 48 0.86 7.99 -1.80
CA ARG A 48 0.33 6.98 -2.72
C ARG A 48 -0.37 7.64 -3.90
N ILE A 49 0.09 7.33 -5.12
CA ILE A 49 -0.50 7.79 -6.38
C ILE A 49 -1.04 6.56 -7.12
N GLY A 50 -2.27 6.63 -7.59
CA GLY A 50 -2.86 5.58 -8.42
C GLY A 50 -3.73 6.12 -9.54
N THR A 51 -4.47 5.22 -10.18
CA THR A 51 -5.49 5.51 -11.19
C THR A 51 -6.87 5.10 -10.69
N THR A 52 -7.93 5.51 -11.38
CA THR A 52 -9.29 4.99 -11.15
C THR A 52 -9.38 3.47 -11.32
N SER A 53 -8.55 2.89 -12.20
CA SER A 53 -8.44 1.46 -12.46
C SER A 53 -7.54 0.68 -11.48
N SER A 54 -6.86 1.36 -10.56
CA SER A 54 -6.07 0.70 -9.52
C SER A 54 -7.00 -0.09 -8.59
N SER A 55 -6.49 -1.16 -7.97
CA SER A 55 -7.31 -1.98 -7.09
C SER A 55 -6.55 -2.39 -5.83
N PHE A 56 -7.26 -2.48 -4.71
CA PHE A 56 -6.67 -2.68 -3.39
C PHE A 56 -7.42 -3.75 -2.62
N SER A 57 -6.68 -4.71 -2.03
CA SER A 57 -7.29 -5.76 -1.21
C SER A 57 -6.32 -6.31 -0.16
N ALA A 58 -6.85 -6.53 1.05
CA ALA A 58 -6.19 -7.29 2.11
C ALA A 58 -6.50 -8.80 1.99
N ALA A 59 -6.32 -9.38 0.80
CA ALA A 59 -6.73 -10.74 0.42
C ALA A 59 -6.00 -11.90 1.16
N PHE A 60 -5.29 -11.64 2.26
CA PHE A 60 -4.62 -12.67 3.06
C PHE A 60 -5.60 -13.72 3.60
N ILE A 61 -6.81 -13.29 3.96
CA ILE A 61 -7.85 -14.16 4.53
C ILE A 61 -8.25 -15.28 3.55
N SER A 62 -8.23 -15.00 2.24
CA SER A 62 -8.51 -15.97 1.18
C SER A 62 -7.45 -17.08 1.09
N LEU A 63 -6.26 -16.85 1.66
CA LEU A 63 -5.16 -17.83 1.73
C LEU A 63 -5.10 -18.54 3.09
N GLY A 64 -6.06 -18.29 3.99
CA GLY A 64 -6.01 -18.79 5.37
C GLY A 64 -4.96 -18.09 6.24
N ILE A 65 -4.46 -16.94 5.80
CA ILE A 65 -3.52 -16.10 6.53
C ILE A 65 -4.31 -14.98 7.22
N SER A 66 -3.92 -14.60 8.43
CA SER A 66 -4.54 -13.45 9.09
C SER A 66 -4.44 -12.21 8.19
N GLY A 67 -5.53 -11.46 8.03
CA GLY A 67 -5.61 -10.16 7.32
C GLY A 67 -4.64 -9.07 7.80
N THR A 68 -3.82 -9.39 8.80
CA THR A 68 -2.95 -8.51 9.56
C THR A 68 -1.48 -8.59 9.18
N ASP A 69 -1.14 -9.41 8.17
CA ASP A 69 0.25 -9.68 7.78
C ASP A 69 0.98 -8.40 7.33
N MET A 70 2.31 -8.39 7.48
CA MET A 70 3.22 -7.32 7.04
C MET A 70 2.80 -5.92 7.49
N GLY A 71 2.37 -5.77 8.74
CA GLY A 71 2.01 -4.46 9.32
C GLY A 71 0.69 -3.87 8.83
N THR A 72 -0.09 -4.59 8.01
CA THR A 72 -1.38 -4.12 7.45
C THR A 72 -2.36 -3.74 8.56
N SER A 73 -2.43 -4.52 9.63
CA SER A 73 -3.28 -4.25 10.81
C SER A 73 -2.89 -3.00 11.59
N TYR A 74 -1.65 -2.54 11.46
CA TYR A 74 -1.17 -1.31 12.07
C TYR A 74 -1.41 -0.10 11.16
N LEU A 75 -1.03 -0.20 9.88
CA LEU A 75 -1.01 0.93 8.95
C LEU A 75 -2.40 1.23 8.37
N LEU A 76 -3.14 0.21 7.92
CA LEU A 76 -4.42 0.39 7.25
C LEU A 76 -5.45 1.17 8.10
N PRO A 77 -5.71 0.84 9.39
CA PRO A 77 -6.68 1.59 10.17
C PRO A 77 -6.25 3.03 10.47
N ARG A 78 -4.95 3.34 10.42
CA ARG A 78 -4.44 4.72 10.57
C ARG A 78 -4.64 5.56 9.31
N ILE A 79 -4.77 4.91 8.16
CA ILE A 79 -4.95 5.58 6.86
C ILE A 79 -6.44 5.73 6.52
N ILE A 80 -7.24 4.66 6.65
CA ILE A 80 -8.66 4.67 6.22
C ILE A 80 -9.68 4.55 7.37
N GLY A 81 -9.22 4.54 8.61
CA GLY A 81 -10.06 4.33 9.79
C GLY A 81 -10.32 2.85 10.09
N SER A 82 -10.70 2.57 11.34
CA SER A 82 -10.86 1.19 11.84
C SER A 82 -11.99 0.41 11.17
N GLY A 83 -13.18 1.01 11.00
CA GLY A 83 -14.35 0.30 10.45
C GLY A 83 -14.10 -0.26 9.06
N ARG A 84 -13.66 0.59 8.12
CA ARG A 84 -13.32 0.19 6.74
C ARG A 84 -12.18 -0.81 6.71
N SER A 85 -11.16 -0.59 7.54
CA SER A 85 -10.01 -1.49 7.64
C SER A 85 -10.41 -2.89 8.10
N THR A 86 -11.23 -3.00 9.15
CA THR A 86 -11.75 -4.28 9.65
C THR A 86 -12.56 -5.00 8.57
N GLU A 87 -13.42 -4.29 7.85
CA GLU A 87 -14.21 -4.88 6.76
C GLU A 87 -13.30 -5.45 5.66
N LEU A 88 -12.31 -4.67 5.18
CA LEU A 88 -11.36 -5.14 4.16
C LEU A 88 -10.56 -6.35 4.63
N MET A 89 -10.05 -6.34 5.86
CA MET A 89 -9.21 -7.42 6.39
C MET A 89 -10.01 -8.71 6.67
N LEU A 90 -11.28 -8.61 7.06
CA LEU A 90 -12.12 -9.77 7.36
C LEU A 90 -12.78 -10.37 6.12
N THR A 91 -13.12 -9.55 5.13
CA THR A 91 -13.79 -10.00 3.90
C THR A 91 -12.82 -10.32 2.77
N GLY A 92 -11.63 -9.72 2.78
CA GLY A 92 -10.69 -9.78 1.66
C GLY A 92 -11.22 -9.09 0.39
N GLN A 93 -12.28 -8.27 0.50
CA GLN A 93 -12.88 -7.61 -0.66
C GLN A 93 -11.89 -6.64 -1.34
N THR A 94 -12.12 -6.39 -2.62
CA THR A 94 -11.33 -5.48 -3.43
C THR A 94 -12.07 -4.16 -3.59
N ILE A 95 -11.36 -3.05 -3.37
CA ILE A 95 -11.84 -1.71 -3.70
C ILE A 95 -11.08 -1.15 -4.91
N ASP A 96 -11.74 -0.29 -5.67
CA ASP A 96 -11.14 0.41 -6.81
C ASP A 96 -10.39 1.68 -6.36
N GLY A 97 -9.70 2.30 -7.31
CA GLY A 97 -8.89 3.49 -7.06
C GLY A 97 -9.72 4.72 -6.70
N ALA A 98 -10.92 4.85 -7.25
CA ALA A 98 -11.84 5.92 -6.90
C ALA A 98 -12.28 5.83 -5.43
N THR A 99 -12.66 4.62 -4.98
CA THR A 99 -13.01 4.34 -3.59
C THR A 99 -11.79 4.57 -2.69
N ALA A 100 -10.63 4.03 -3.07
CA ALA A 100 -9.39 4.19 -2.33
C ALA A 100 -9.01 5.67 -2.14
N PHE A 101 -9.16 6.50 -3.17
CA PHE A 101 -8.95 7.95 -3.07
C PHE A 101 -9.98 8.60 -2.13
N SER A 102 -11.26 8.28 -2.27
CA SER A 102 -12.32 8.82 -1.40
C SER A 102 -12.15 8.44 0.08
N TRP A 103 -11.52 7.29 0.35
CA TRP A 103 -11.25 6.81 1.70
C TRP A 103 -9.95 7.35 2.31
N GLY A 104 -9.15 8.07 1.53
CA GLY A 104 -7.83 8.57 1.94
C GLY A 104 -6.70 7.54 1.81
N LEU A 105 -6.97 6.37 1.21
CA LEU A 105 -5.92 5.39 0.89
C LEU A 105 -5.02 5.91 -0.23
N LEU A 106 -5.54 6.51 -1.28
CA LEU A 106 -4.72 7.22 -2.27
C LEU A 106 -4.64 8.70 -1.90
N ASN A 107 -3.45 9.28 -1.98
CA ASN A 107 -3.26 10.74 -1.84
C ASN A 107 -3.58 11.46 -3.14
N HIS A 108 -3.33 10.81 -4.28
CA HIS A 108 -3.59 11.34 -5.61
C HIS A 108 -4.09 10.26 -6.55
N ILE A 109 -4.91 10.69 -7.51
CA ILE A 109 -5.38 9.89 -8.62
C ILE A 109 -5.06 10.61 -9.93
N VAL A 110 -4.70 9.86 -10.97
CA VAL A 110 -4.50 10.33 -12.33
C VAL A 110 -5.37 9.54 -13.30
N ASP A 111 -5.60 10.08 -14.49
CA ASP A 111 -6.54 9.50 -15.46
C ASP A 111 -5.97 8.26 -16.15
N SER A 112 -4.65 8.23 -16.37
CA SER A 112 -3.96 7.13 -17.04
C SER A 112 -2.68 6.70 -16.31
N VAL A 113 -2.27 5.45 -16.53
CA VAL A 113 -1.02 4.91 -15.96
C VAL A 113 0.20 5.72 -16.43
N ASP A 114 0.17 6.22 -17.66
CA ASP A 114 1.26 6.99 -18.27
C ASP A 114 1.49 8.33 -17.54
N GLU A 115 0.45 8.89 -16.91
CA GLU A 115 0.53 10.14 -16.14
C GLU A 115 1.08 9.95 -14.72
N ILE A 116 1.12 8.72 -14.19
CA ILE A 116 1.57 8.48 -12.81
C ILE A 116 2.99 9.01 -12.61
N LYS A 117 3.89 8.77 -13.58
CA LYS A 117 5.27 9.23 -13.50
C LYS A 117 5.35 10.75 -13.47
N GLN A 118 4.58 11.43 -14.32
CA GLN A 118 4.55 12.89 -14.35
C GLN A 118 4.05 13.47 -13.02
N LYS A 119 3.01 12.86 -12.43
CA LYS A 119 2.50 13.27 -11.13
C LYS A 119 3.53 13.05 -10.02
N SER A 120 4.21 11.90 -10.03
CA SER A 120 5.28 11.58 -9.08
C SER A 120 6.43 12.57 -9.18
N ASP A 121 6.93 12.84 -10.39
CA ASP A 121 8.01 13.81 -10.64
C ASP A 121 7.63 15.22 -10.14
N SER A 122 6.36 15.62 -10.29
CA SER A 122 5.85 16.89 -9.77
C SER A 122 5.88 16.94 -8.23
N ILE A 123 5.50 15.86 -7.56
CA ILE A 123 5.51 15.78 -6.09
C ILE A 123 6.95 15.79 -5.58
N VAL A 124 7.82 14.99 -6.16
CA VAL A 124 9.24 14.93 -5.79
C VAL A 124 9.90 16.29 -5.95
N LYS A 125 9.64 17.02 -7.04
CA LYS A 125 10.13 18.40 -7.22
C LYS A 125 9.67 19.34 -6.11
N SER A 126 8.40 19.24 -5.71
CA SER A 126 7.85 20.05 -4.61
C SER A 126 8.48 19.72 -3.25
N LEU A 127 8.81 18.45 -3.00
CA LEU A 127 9.48 18.02 -1.76
C LEU A 127 10.93 18.51 -1.71
N LEU A 128 11.63 18.51 -2.84
CA LEU A 128 13.04 18.93 -2.93
C LEU A 128 13.24 20.45 -2.98
N SER A 129 12.19 21.22 -3.25
CA SER A 129 12.26 22.69 -3.29
C SER A 129 12.12 23.36 -1.91
N THR A 130 11.99 22.58 -0.84
CA THR A 130 11.90 23.04 0.55
C THR A 130 13.27 22.97 1.20
#